data_AF-A0A8J5HV35-F1
#
_entry.id   AF-A0A8J5HV35-F1
#
_cell.length_a   1.000
_cell.length_b   1.000
_cell.length_c   1.000
_cell.angle_alpha   90.00
_cell.angle_beta   90.00
_cell.angle_gamma   90.00
#
_symmetry.space_group_name_H-M   'P 1'
#
loop_
_entity.id
_entity.type
_entity.pdbx_description
1 polymer ?
#
loop_
_entity_poly.entity_id
_entity_poly.type
_entity_poly.pdbx_seq_one_letter_code
_entity_poly.pdbx_strand_id
1 'polypeptide(L)'
;MTKCPSFLFSYLADSASMIEWGGEVVNSEPDGEHTSTEMGSGHFPEEGYSKASYFRNIQIVDGSNNLRAPTGVGAFTEQSNCYDVQNGNNGEWGQHFYYGGPGRNSNCP
;
A
#
# COMPACT_ATOMS: atom_id res chain seq x y z
N MET A 1 -9.50 9.93 -20.58
CA MET A 1 -10.68 10.06 -19.69
C MET A 1 -10.82 8.75 -18.95
N THR A 2 -10.59 8.73 -17.64
CA THR A 2 -11.01 7.60 -16.81
C THR A 2 -11.78 8.21 -15.65
N LYS A 3 -13.08 8.43 -15.87
CA LYS A 3 -13.99 8.77 -14.77
C LYS A 3 -14.13 7.51 -13.91
N CYS A 4 -13.99 7.68 -12.59
CA CYS A 4 -14.50 6.68 -11.66
C CYS A 4 -15.99 6.48 -11.97
N PRO A 5 -16.49 5.24 -12.13
CA PRO A 5 -17.89 5.03 -12.47
C PRO A 5 -18.77 5.48 -11.30
N SER A 6 -19.39 6.65 -11.43
CA SER A 6 -20.29 7.21 -10.42
C SER A 6 -21.52 6.33 -10.15
N PHE A 7 -21.81 5.39 -11.05
CA PHE A 7 -22.82 4.35 -10.85
C PHE A 7 -22.38 3.23 -9.90
N LEU A 8 -21.08 2.93 -9.83
CA LEU A 8 -20.54 1.90 -8.94
C LEU A 8 -20.23 2.44 -7.54
N PHE A 9 -19.92 3.74 -7.43
CA PHE A 9 -19.60 4.38 -6.15
C PHE A 9 -20.22 5.78 -6.06
N SER A 10 -21.52 5.85 -5.77
CA SER A 10 -22.26 7.12 -5.64
C SER A 10 -21.68 8.06 -4.58
N TYR A 11 -21.04 7.51 -3.54
CA TYR A 11 -20.41 8.28 -2.45
C TYR A 11 -19.06 8.90 -2.82
N LEU A 12 -18.43 8.44 -3.90
CA LEU A 12 -17.17 8.98 -4.45
C LEU A 12 -17.41 9.85 -5.69
N ALA A 13 -18.67 10.15 -6.01
CA ALA A 13 -19.04 10.86 -7.22
C ALA A 13 -18.61 12.35 -7.23
N ASP A 14 -18.57 12.99 -6.06
CA ASP A 14 -18.22 14.41 -5.92
C ASP A 14 -16.80 14.64 -5.42
N SER A 15 -16.38 13.96 -4.35
CA SER A 15 -15.01 14.05 -3.82
C SER A 15 -14.67 12.89 -2.88
N ALA A 16 -13.37 12.67 -2.66
CA ALA A 16 -12.86 11.78 -1.62
C ALA A 16 -12.25 12.63 -0.49
N SER A 17 -12.62 12.35 0.76
CA SER A 17 -12.00 12.97 1.94
C SER A 17 -10.75 12.22 2.41
N MET A 18 -10.60 10.96 1.99
CA MET A 18 -9.49 10.07 2.33
C MET A 18 -9.15 9.20 1.12
N ILE A 19 -7.86 8.94 0.93
CA ILE A 19 -7.35 8.04 -0.10
C ILE A 19 -6.41 7.07 0.60
N GLU A 20 -6.63 5.78 0.39
CA GLU A 20 -5.84 4.70 0.97
C GLU A 20 -5.25 3.84 -0.14
N TRP A 21 -4.01 3.42 0.07
CA TRP A 21 -3.33 2.42 -0.74
C TRP A 21 -2.89 1.32 0.20
N GLY A 22 -3.17 0.07 -0.15
CA GLY A 22 -2.83 -1.05 0.71
C GLY A 22 -3.05 -2.39 0.04
N GLY A 23 -2.84 -3.42 0.85
CA GLY A 23 -3.16 -4.80 0.55
C GLY A 23 -3.56 -5.49 1.85
N GLU A 24 -4.34 -6.55 1.73
CA GLU A 24 -4.83 -7.31 2.87
C GLU A 24 -4.49 -8.79 2.65
N VAL A 25 -3.94 -9.42 3.69
CA VAL A 25 -3.79 -10.87 3.75
C VAL A 25 -4.66 -11.36 4.90
N VAL A 26 -5.68 -12.14 4.58
CA VAL A 26 -6.56 -12.72 5.59
C VAL A 26 -6.05 -14.11 5.92
N ASN A 27 -5.71 -14.32 7.19
CA ASN A 27 -5.40 -15.63 7.74
C ASN A 27 -6.37 -15.93 8.88
N SER A 28 -7.11 -17.03 8.78
CA SER A 28 -8.00 -17.48 9.84
C SER A 28 -7.31 -18.38 10.87
N GLU A 29 -5.98 -18.57 10.75
CA GLU A 29 -5.13 -19.40 11.63
C GLU A 29 -5.73 -20.79 11.94
N PRO A 30 -6.19 -21.56 10.93
CA PRO A 30 -6.86 -22.84 11.19
C PRO A 30 -5.97 -23.85 11.94
N ASP A 31 -4.65 -23.72 11.81
CA ASP A 31 -3.63 -24.54 12.47
C ASP A 31 -2.85 -23.78 13.57
N GLY A 32 -3.28 -22.56 13.94
CA GLY A 32 -2.63 -21.72 14.96
C GLY A 32 -1.33 -21.04 14.54
N GLU A 33 -1.00 -21.04 13.25
CA GLU A 33 0.21 -20.43 12.70
C GLU A 33 -0.15 -19.37 11.65
N HIS A 34 0.74 -18.39 11.47
CA HIS A 34 0.57 -17.39 10.43
C HIS A 34 0.62 -18.04 9.03
N THR A 35 -0.10 -17.48 8.05
CA THR A 35 -0.01 -17.95 6.67
C THR A 35 1.39 -17.68 6.09
N SER A 36 1.87 -18.59 5.24
CA SER A 36 3.07 -18.40 4.41
C SER A 36 2.77 -17.63 3.12
N THR A 37 1.59 -17.01 2.99
CA THR A 37 1.26 -16.17 1.84
C THR A 37 2.21 -14.98 1.82
N GLU A 38 2.94 -14.81 0.73
CA GLU A 38 3.81 -13.65 0.52
C GLU A 38 2.99 -12.42 0.10
N MET A 39 3.35 -11.24 0.60
CA MET A 39 2.82 -9.96 0.12
C MET A 39 3.81 -9.31 -0.83
N GLY A 40 3.33 -8.88 -2.00
CA GLY A 40 4.16 -8.25 -3.02
C GLY A 40 5.20 -9.23 -3.57
N SER A 41 6.47 -8.99 -3.27
CA SER A 41 7.59 -9.83 -3.68
C SER A 41 8.07 -10.78 -2.59
N GLY A 42 7.40 -10.83 -1.43
CA GLY A 42 7.84 -11.59 -0.26
C GLY A 42 9.00 -10.95 0.52
N HIS A 43 9.63 -9.91 -0.03
CA HIS A 43 10.68 -9.14 0.62
C HIS A 43 10.11 -8.00 1.47
N PHE A 44 10.79 -7.72 2.57
CA PHE A 44 10.46 -6.60 3.44
C PHE A 44 10.83 -5.25 2.80
N PRO A 45 10.08 -4.17 3.09
CA PRO A 45 10.28 -2.86 2.47
C PRO A 45 11.66 -2.24 2.71
N GLU A 46 12.34 -2.59 3.81
CA GLU A 46 13.71 -2.16 4.14
C GLU A 46 14.74 -2.59 3.10
N GLU A 47 14.47 -3.69 2.37
CA GLU A 47 15.34 -4.17 1.32
C GLU A 47 15.32 -3.26 0.07
N GLY A 48 14.30 -2.42 -0.06
CA GLY A 48 14.22 -1.35 -1.04
C GLY A 48 14.21 -1.80 -2.49
N TYR A 49 14.67 -0.90 -3.37
CA TYR A 49 14.63 -1.09 -4.82
C TYR A 49 15.29 -2.40 -5.26
N SER A 50 14.75 -3.00 -6.32
CA SER A 50 15.11 -4.30 -6.89
C SER A 50 14.73 -5.54 -6.07
N LYS A 51 14.26 -5.37 -4.83
CA LYS A 51 13.88 -6.48 -3.95
C LYS A 51 12.45 -6.36 -3.45
N ALA A 52 12.14 -5.27 -2.76
CA ALA A 52 10.81 -5.01 -2.24
C ALA A 52 9.87 -4.53 -3.36
N SER A 53 8.59 -4.86 -3.22
CA SER A 53 7.55 -4.33 -4.10
C SER A 53 7.27 -2.87 -3.76
N TYR A 54 6.90 -2.07 -4.76
CA TYR A 54 6.68 -0.64 -4.55
C TYR A 54 5.63 -0.05 -5.50
N PHE A 55 5.03 1.04 -5.05
CA PHE A 55 4.35 2.01 -5.90
C PHE A 55 5.15 3.31 -5.87
N ARG A 56 5.37 3.92 -7.04
CA ARG A 56 6.12 5.18 -7.17
C ARG A 56 5.38 6.19 -8.02
N ASN A 57 5.83 7.44 -7.96
CA ASN A 57 5.22 8.58 -8.64
C ASN A 57 3.73 8.72 -8.32
N ILE A 58 3.36 8.50 -7.06
CA ILE A 58 1.98 8.56 -6.61
C ILE A 58 1.47 10.00 -6.75
N GLN A 59 0.34 10.13 -7.46
CA GLN A 59 -0.35 11.38 -7.67
C GLN A 59 -1.85 11.19 -7.47
N ILE A 60 -2.50 12.23 -6.97
CA ILE A 60 -3.94 12.30 -6.76
C ILE A 60 -4.52 13.39 -7.66
N VAL A 61 -5.80 13.26 -8.00
CA VAL A 61 -6.53 14.27 -8.76
C VAL A 61 -7.28 15.16 -7.78
N ASP A 62 -7.02 16.47 -7.82
CA ASP A 62 -7.73 17.45 -6.99
C ASP A 62 -9.11 17.82 -7.59
N GLY A 63 -9.92 18.57 -6.83
CA GLY A 63 -11.25 19.03 -7.27
C GLY A 63 -11.24 19.94 -8.51
N SER A 64 -10.07 20.48 -8.87
CA SER A 64 -9.85 21.26 -10.09
C SER A 64 -9.29 20.41 -11.25
N ASN A 65 -9.32 19.07 -11.10
CA ASN A 65 -8.85 18.08 -12.06
C ASN A 65 -7.35 18.19 -12.40
N ASN A 66 -6.53 18.60 -11.42
CA ASN A 66 -5.07 18.64 -11.55
C ASN A 66 -4.43 17.46 -10.82
N LEU A 67 -3.34 16.94 -11.39
CA LEU A 67 -2.48 15.96 -10.72
C LEU A 67 -1.63 16.67 -9.65
N ARG A 68 -1.67 16.15 -8.42
CA ARG A 68 -0.84 16.62 -7.31
C ARG A 68 -0.21 15.46 -6.57
N ALA A 69 0.99 15.66 -6.05
CA ALA A 69 1.54 14.72 -5.08
C ALA A 69 0.67 14.74 -3.81
N PRO A 70 0.32 13.58 -3.24
CA PRO A 70 -0.40 13.55 -1.97
C PRO A 70 0.49 14.08 -0.85
N THR A 71 -0.13 14.71 0.15
CA THR A 71 0.53 15.24 1.34
C THR A 71 0.02 14.50 2.58
N GLY A 72 0.83 14.42 3.63
CA GLY A 72 0.42 13.78 4.89
C GLY A 72 0.25 12.26 4.79
N VAL A 73 0.98 11.59 3.90
CA VAL A 73 0.89 10.13 3.71
C VAL A 73 1.44 9.41 4.94
N GLY A 74 0.55 8.70 5.65
CA GLY A 74 0.88 7.79 6.74
C GLY A 74 1.13 6.37 6.24
N ALA A 75 1.75 5.54 7.09
CA ALA A 75 1.92 4.12 6.88
C ALA A 75 1.34 3.39 8.11
N PHE A 76 0.63 2.30 7.88
CA PHE A 76 0.03 1.48 8.93
C PHE A 76 0.15 0.00 8.57
N THR A 77 0.55 -0.80 9.55
CA THR A 77 0.55 -2.27 9.49
C THR A 77 0.14 -2.80 10.85
N GLU A 78 -0.64 -3.89 10.87
CA GLU A 78 -1.03 -4.57 12.10
C GLU A 78 0.11 -5.43 12.65
N GLN A 79 0.88 -6.07 11.77
CA GLN A 79 1.94 -7.00 12.11
C GLN A 79 3.17 -6.77 11.22
N SER A 80 3.98 -5.77 11.57
CA SER A 80 5.20 -5.40 10.81
C SER A 80 6.20 -6.55 10.67
N ASN A 81 6.20 -7.51 11.59
CA ASN A 81 7.08 -8.69 11.51
C ASN A 81 6.65 -9.70 10.43
N CYS A 82 5.41 -9.62 9.94
CA CYS A 82 4.86 -10.50 8.90
C CYS A 82 4.85 -9.78 7.54
N TYR A 83 4.32 -8.55 7.56
CA TYR A 83 4.22 -7.64 6.42
C TYR A 83 4.41 -6.20 6.89
N ASP A 84 5.20 -5.43 6.15
CA ASP A 84 5.45 -4.04 6.48
C ASP A 84 5.32 -3.12 5.26
N VAL A 85 5.21 -1.82 5.54
CA VAL A 85 5.11 -0.75 4.55
C VAL A 85 5.95 0.44 4.97
N GLN A 86 6.77 0.95 4.05
CA GLN A 86 7.60 2.13 4.29
C GLN A 86 7.41 3.19 3.22
N ASN A 87 7.04 4.39 3.68
CA ASN A 87 6.86 5.55 2.82
C ASN A 87 8.20 6.21 2.50
N GLY A 88 8.30 6.74 1.28
CA GLY A 88 9.42 7.55 0.83
C GLY A 88 8.99 8.70 -0.07
N ASN A 89 9.80 9.75 -0.11
CA ASN A 89 9.62 10.85 -1.04
C ASN A 89 10.98 11.42 -1.45
N ASN A 90 11.26 11.41 -2.75
CA ASN A 90 12.44 12.07 -3.31
C ASN A 90 12.16 12.54 -4.75
N GLY A 91 13.07 13.33 -5.32
CA GLY A 91 12.87 13.94 -6.65
C GLY A 91 12.83 12.94 -7.81
N GLU A 92 13.42 11.75 -7.67
CA GLU A 92 13.50 10.75 -8.73
C GLU A 92 12.26 9.84 -8.75
N TRP A 93 11.76 9.49 -7.58
CA TRP A 93 10.65 8.54 -7.39
C TRP A 93 9.32 9.22 -7.05
N GLY A 94 9.34 10.53 -6.77
CA GLY A 94 8.21 11.24 -6.20
C GLY A 94 7.76 10.64 -4.87
N GLN A 95 6.49 10.82 -4.54
CA GLN A 95 5.88 10.08 -3.44
C GLN A 95 5.80 8.59 -3.83
N HIS A 96 6.31 7.73 -2.96
CA HIS A 96 6.33 6.29 -3.15
C HIS A 96 6.21 5.58 -1.80
N PHE A 97 5.93 4.28 -1.86
CA PHE A 97 6.09 3.40 -0.72
C PHE A 97 6.55 2.03 -1.18
N TYR A 98 7.35 1.38 -0.33
CA TYR A 98 7.67 -0.03 -0.43
C TYR A 98 6.71 -0.82 0.45
N TYR A 99 6.37 -2.03 0.05
CA TYR A 99 5.55 -2.93 0.83
C TYR A 99 5.95 -4.38 0.56
N GLY A 100 5.68 -5.23 1.53
CA GLY A 100 5.83 -6.66 1.37
C GLY A 100 6.17 -7.36 2.67
N GLY A 101 6.46 -8.65 2.53
CA GLY A 101 6.87 -9.51 3.62
C GLY A 101 6.54 -10.96 3.29
N PRO A 102 7.26 -11.91 3.89
CA PRO A 102 7.13 -13.33 3.57
C PRO A 102 5.88 -13.97 4.21
N GLY A 103 5.15 -13.22 5.07
CA GLY A 103 4.19 -13.82 5.97
C GLY A 103 4.92 -14.58 7.06
N ARG A 104 4.65 -15.88 7.18
CA ARG A 104 5.24 -16.74 8.21
C ARG A 104 6.77 -16.76 8.16
N ASN A 105 7.40 -16.39 9.26
CA ASN A 105 8.86 -16.39 9.44
C ASN A 105 9.23 -16.51 10.93
N SER A 106 10.52 -16.54 11.29
CA SER A 106 10.94 -16.70 12.69
C SER A 106 10.45 -15.61 13.65
N ASN A 107 10.11 -14.42 13.15
CA ASN A 107 9.57 -13.30 13.92
C ASN A 107 8.04 -13.16 13.77
N CYS A 108 7.43 -14.00 12.94
CA CYS A 108 5.99 -14.08 12.67
C CYS A 108 5.61 -15.56 12.51
N PRO A 109 5.46 -16.32 13.61
CA PRO A 109 5.17 -17.75 13.56
C PRO A 109 3.76 -18.05 13.01
#